data_AF-A0A5J4U6L1-F1
#
_entry.id   AF-A0A5J4U6L1-F1
#
_cell.length_a   1.000
_cell.length_b   1.000
_cell.length_c   1.000
_cell.angle_alpha   90.00
_cell.angle_beta   90.00
_cell.angle_gamma   90.00
#
_symmetry.space_group_name_H-M   'P 1'
#
loop_
_entity.id
_entity.type
_entity.pdbx_description
1 polymer ?
#
loop_
_entity_poly.entity_id
_entity_poly.type
_entity_poly.pdbx_seq_one_letter_code
_entity_poly.pdbx_strand_id
1 'polypeptide(L)'
;MQDQAVLIRSDSTTAVYDIGKWKAKESLIEKIKQLFYLVKRLKLQITTIHIPGKLNSTTDSLSRPCRSGDYSLKDGMIQMICKTWNYMPQKDVFATQYNKLINNYVTMDLNDLGT
;
A
#
# COMPACT_ATOMS: atom_id res chain seq x y z
N MET A 1 8.09 34.71 -13.56
CA MET A 1 8.38 33.26 -13.52
C MET A 1 7.25 32.62 -12.74
N GLN A 2 6.45 31.77 -13.36
CA GLN A 2 5.32 31.14 -12.67
C GLN A 2 5.83 29.85 -12.05
N ASP A 3 6.06 29.86 -10.74
CA ASP A 3 6.45 28.66 -10.01
C ASP A 3 5.31 27.64 -10.13
N GLN A 4 5.61 26.50 -10.74
CA GLN A 4 4.61 25.45 -10.96
C GLN A 4 4.46 24.66 -9.65
N ALA A 5 3.25 24.68 -9.09
CA ALA A 5 2.95 24.06 -7.81
C ALA A 5 2.35 22.65 -8.00
N VAL A 6 2.78 21.72 -7.16
CA VAL A 6 2.30 20.34 -7.12
C VAL A 6 1.78 20.04 -5.72
N LEU A 7 0.51 19.63 -5.63
CA LEU A 7 -0.10 19.15 -4.41
C LEU A 7 -0.04 17.63 -4.37
N ILE A 8 0.69 17.07 -3.40
CA ILE A 8 0.76 15.64 -3.13
C ILE A 8 -0.26 15.29 -2.04
N ARG A 9 -1.15 14.36 -2.34
CA ARG A 9 -2.14 13.81 -1.40
C ARG A 9 -1.76 12.37 -1.09
N SER A 10 -1.69 12.01 0.19
CA SER A 10 -1.41 10.63 0.61
C SER A 10 -2.14 10.31 1.91
N ASP A 11 -2.48 9.04 2.08
CA ASP A 11 -3.02 8.47 3.32
C ASP A 11 -1.94 8.09 4.35
N SER A 12 -0.67 8.13 3.96
CA SER A 12 0.44 7.94 4.87
C SER A 12 0.81 9.28 5.51
N THR A 13 0.39 9.47 6.76
CA THR A 13 0.81 10.62 7.59
C THR A 13 2.33 10.75 7.67
N THR A 14 3.04 9.63 7.78
CA THR A 14 4.50 9.58 7.77
C THR A 14 5.08 10.10 6.46
N ALA A 15 4.58 9.64 5.31
CA ALA A 15 5.08 10.12 4.02
C ALA A 15 4.81 11.62 3.81
N VAL A 16 3.62 12.09 4.21
CA VAL A 16 3.26 13.52 4.16
C VAL A 16 4.21 14.37 5.00
N TYR A 17 4.53 13.91 6.21
CA TYR A 17 5.46 14.59 7.10
C TYR A 17 6.89 14.58 6.56
N ASP A 18 7.37 13.41 6.13
CA ASP A 18 8.74 13.22 5.68
C ASP A 18 9.05 14.07 4.43
N ILE A 19 8.15 14.04 3.44
CA ILE A 19 8.26 14.87 2.23
C ILE A 19 8.07 16.35 2.57
N GLY A 20 7.04 16.70 3.36
CA GLY A 20 6.72 18.08 3.68
C GLY A 20 7.79 18.79 4.53
N LYS A 21 8.55 18.04 5.33
CA LYS A 21 9.65 18.56 6.14
C LYS A 21 11.03 18.29 5.53
N TRP A 22 11.11 17.58 4.41
CA TRP A 22 12.37 17.09 3.83
C TRP A 22 13.21 16.33 4.87
N LYS A 23 12.55 15.46 5.65
CA LYS A 23 13.16 14.64 6.70
C LYS A 23 12.72 13.20 6.50
N ALA A 24 13.57 12.23 6.81
CA ALA A 24 13.19 10.83 6.82
C ALA A 24 14.15 10.03 7.70
N LYS A 25 13.77 8.78 7.99
CA LYS A 25 14.69 7.80 8.58
C LYS A 25 15.87 7.53 7.65
N GLU A 26 16.97 7.04 8.20
CA GLU A 26 18.23 6.79 7.49
C GLU A 26 18.04 5.93 6.23
N SER A 27 17.17 4.92 6.27
CA SER A 27 16.87 4.06 5.12
C SER A 27 16.18 4.77 3.94
N LEU A 28 15.61 5.97 4.16
CA LEU A 28 14.83 6.72 3.19
C LEU A 28 15.43 8.09 2.85
N ILE A 29 16.49 8.51 3.54
CA ILE A 29 17.06 9.86 3.39
C ILE A 29 17.56 10.14 1.98
N GLU A 30 18.17 9.14 1.33
CA GLU A 30 18.65 9.27 -0.05
C GLU A 30 17.50 9.46 -1.04
N LYS A 31 16.36 8.81 -0.82
CA LYS A 31 15.17 9.00 -1.66
C LYS A 31 14.60 10.42 -1.50
N ILE A 32 14.53 10.92 -0.28
CA ILE A 32 14.08 12.30 -0.01
C ILE A 32 15.04 13.33 -0.64
N LYS A 33 16.36 13.10 -0.58
CA LYS A 33 17.35 13.95 -1.26
C LYS A 33 17.14 13.97 -2.78
N GLN A 34 16.98 12.80 -3.41
CA GLN A 34 16.73 12.72 -4.84
C GLN A 34 15.45 13.49 -5.25
N LEU A 35 14.37 13.33 -4.47
CA LEU A 35 13.14 14.08 -4.68
C LEU A 35 13.36 15.59 -4.53
N PHE A 36 14.09 16.04 -3.51
CA PHE A 36 14.41 17.45 -3.29
C PHE A 36 15.17 18.05 -4.48
N TYR A 37 16.21 17.37 -4.96
CA TYR A 37 16.98 17.83 -6.12
C TYR A 37 16.14 17.87 -7.40
N LEU A 38 15.24 16.91 -7.60
CA LEU A 38 14.31 16.90 -8.73
C LEU A 38 13.40 18.13 -8.71
N VAL A 39 12.80 18.43 -7.54
CA VAL A 39 11.93 19.59 -7.33
C VAL A 39 12.68 20.89 -7.61
N LYS A 40 13.91 21.02 -7.11
CA LYS A 40 14.77 22.18 -7.38
C LYS A 40 15.11 22.33 -8.86
N ARG A 41 15.49 21.23 -9.53
CA ARG A 41 15.84 21.22 -10.95
C ARG A 41 14.65 21.63 -11.82
N LEU A 42 13.46 21.14 -11.48
CA LEU A 42 12.22 21.44 -12.20
C LEU A 42 11.58 22.77 -11.78
N LYS A 43 12.14 23.47 -10.78
CA LYS A 43 11.60 24.72 -10.22
C LYS A 43 10.14 24.57 -9.76
N LEU A 44 9.83 23.44 -9.13
CA LEU A 44 8.51 23.14 -8.59
C LEU A 44 8.38 23.59 -7.14
N GLN A 45 7.17 23.94 -6.74
CA GLN A 45 6.79 24.03 -5.33
C GLN A 45 5.95 22.80 -4.97
N ILE A 46 6.34 22.05 -3.94
CA ILE A 46 5.57 20.90 -3.45
C ILE A 46 4.86 21.26 -2.15
N THR A 47 3.58 20.91 -2.08
CA THR A 47 2.81 20.89 -0.83
C THR A 47 2.27 19.49 -0.60
N THR A 48 2.29 19.00 0.64
CA THR A 48 1.76 17.69 1.00
C THR A 48 0.53 17.85 1.90
N ILE A 49 -0.49 17.04 1.68
CA ILE A 49 -1.64 16.94 2.60
C ILE A 49 -2.01 15.48 2.86
N HIS A 50 -2.40 15.20 4.09
CA HIS A 50 -2.93 13.91 4.47
C HIS A 50 -4.40 13.79 4.04
N ILE A 51 -4.76 12.65 3.46
CA ILE A 51 -6.14 12.28 3.11
C ILE A 51 -6.52 10.95 3.77
N PRO A 52 -7.78 10.70 4.13
CA PRO A 52 -8.20 9.38 4.58
C PRO A 52 -7.96 8.29 3.52
N GLY A 53 -7.60 7.07 3.93
CA GLY A 53 -7.36 5.94 3.01
C GLY A 53 -8.51 5.67 2.04
N LYS A 54 -9.77 5.92 2.44
CA LYS A 54 -10.94 5.82 1.55
C LYS A 54 -10.81 6.70 0.29
N LEU A 55 -10.18 7.87 0.41
CA LEU A 55 -9.91 8.79 -0.70
C LEU A 55 -8.65 8.43 -1.49
N ASN A 56 -7.81 7.53 -0.97
CA ASN A 56 -6.62 7.00 -1.66
C ASN A 56 -6.88 5.65 -2.34
N SER A 57 -8.13 5.17 -2.33
CA SER A 57 -8.54 3.85 -2.84
C SER A 57 -8.12 3.59 -4.29
N THR A 58 -8.17 4.61 -5.16
CA THR A 58 -7.70 4.49 -6.55
C THR A 58 -6.19 4.25 -6.61
N THR A 59 -5.39 5.01 -5.86
CA THR A 59 -3.94 4.84 -5.78
C THR A 59 -3.59 3.48 -5.21
N ASP A 60 -4.28 3.04 -4.16
CA ASP A 60 -4.09 1.72 -3.55
C ASP A 60 -4.36 0.62 -4.56
N SER A 61 -5.47 0.72 -5.30
CA SER A 61 -5.84 -0.24 -6.34
C SER A 61 -4.83 -0.28 -7.49
N LEU A 62 -4.27 0.87 -7.88
CA LEU A 62 -3.22 0.96 -8.91
C LEU A 62 -1.86 0.48 -8.41
N SER A 63 -1.56 0.66 -7.12
CA SER A 63 -0.30 0.25 -6.50
C SER A 63 -0.25 -1.26 -6.24
N ARG A 64 -1.41 -1.91 -6.06
CA ARG A 64 -1.56 -3.36 -6.02
C ARG A 64 -1.26 -3.89 -7.43
N PRO A 65 -0.14 -4.59 -7.64
CA PRO A 65 0.14 -5.20 -8.92
C PRO A 65 -1.01 -6.16 -9.27
N CYS A 66 -1.63 -6.02 -10.43
CA CYS A 66 -2.61 -6.98 -10.99
C CYS A 66 -2.08 -8.44 -11.07
N ARG A 67 -0.83 -8.70 -10.66
CA ARG A 67 -0.12 -9.99 -10.77
C ARG A 67 0.58 -10.47 -9.51
N SER A 68 0.71 -9.66 -8.46
CA SER A 68 1.07 -10.22 -7.16
C SER A 68 -0.23 -10.75 -6.59
N GLY A 69 -0.50 -12.05 -6.78
CA GLY A 69 -1.51 -12.72 -5.96
C GLY A 69 -1.26 -12.31 -4.52
N ASP A 70 -2.30 -11.89 -3.80
CA ASP A 70 -2.14 -11.40 -2.43
C ASP A 70 -1.25 -12.38 -1.67
N TYR A 71 -0.30 -11.85 -0.92
CA TYR A 71 0.74 -12.64 -0.25
C TYR A 71 0.19 -13.95 0.32
N SER A 72 0.45 -15.08 -0.34
CA SER A 72 0.06 -16.39 0.16
C SER A 72 1.05 -16.84 1.22
N LEU A 73 0.56 -17.26 2.39
CA LEU A 73 1.40 -17.97 3.35
C LEU A 73 1.85 -19.30 2.74
N LYS A 74 3.08 -19.74 3.04
CA LYS A 74 3.54 -21.06 2.65
C LYS A 74 2.74 -22.13 3.40
N ASP A 75 2.38 -23.23 2.74
CA ASP A 75 1.62 -24.34 3.33
C ASP A 75 2.17 -24.82 4.68
N GLY A 76 3.50 -24.91 4.81
CA GLY A 76 4.14 -25.30 6.07
C GLY A 76 3.85 -24.35 7.24
N MET A 77 3.74 -23.03 6.97
CA MET A 77 3.37 -22.06 7.99
C MET A 77 1.91 -22.19 8.41
N ILE A 78 1.01 -22.44 7.44
CA ILE A 78 -0.41 -22.66 7.71
C ILE A 78 -0.59 -23.90 8.59
N GLN A 79 0.04 -25.02 8.21
CA GLN A 79 0.00 -26.25 9.00
C GLN A 79 0.52 -26.07 10.41
N MET A 80 1.61 -25.31 10.58
CA MET A 80 2.16 -24.98 11.89
C MET A 80 1.16 -24.17 12.72
N ILE A 81 0.57 -23.11 12.15
CA ILE A 81 -0.42 -22.26 12.85
C ILE A 81 -1.62 -23.09 13.28
N CYS A 82 -2.17 -23.91 12.38
CA CYS A 82 -3.36 -24.71 12.68
C CYS A 82 -3.10 -25.76 13.75
N LYS A 83 -1.89 -26.34 13.79
CA LYS A 83 -1.46 -27.23 14.89
C LYS A 83 -1.31 -26.48 16.20
N THR A 84 -0.64 -25.34 16.20
CA THR A 84 -0.42 -24.53 17.40
C THR A 84 -1.74 -24.06 18.01
N TRP A 85 -2.71 -23.68 17.17
CA TRP A 85 -4.01 -23.17 17.61
C TRP A 85 -5.06 -24.27 17.78
N ASN A 86 -4.71 -25.52 17.45
CA ASN A 86 -5.63 -26.66 17.40
C ASN A 86 -6.95 -26.35 16.67
N TYR A 87 -6.84 -25.61 15.57
CA TYR A 87 -7.97 -25.12 14.80
C TYR A 87 -7.63 -25.12 13.32
N MET A 88 -8.52 -25.69 12.50
CA MET A 88 -8.44 -25.62 11.04
C MET A 88 -9.45 -24.59 10.54
N PRO A 89 -9.01 -23.56 9.78
CA PRO A 89 -9.93 -22.62 9.17
C PRO A 89 -10.89 -23.36 8.24
N GLN A 90 -12.17 -23.00 8.32
CA GLN A 90 -13.21 -23.60 7.48
C GLN A 90 -13.41 -22.86 6.16
N LYS A 91 -13.11 -21.55 6.14
CA LYS A 91 -13.34 -20.67 5.00
C LYS A 91 -12.22 -19.65 4.89
N ASP A 92 -11.66 -19.50 3.70
CA ASP A 92 -10.58 -18.56 3.40
C ASP A 92 -11.15 -17.34 2.67
N VAL A 93 -11.28 -16.24 3.38
CA VAL A 93 -11.92 -15.03 2.87
C VAL A 93 -10.85 -14.09 2.34
N PHE A 94 -11.16 -13.36 1.26
CA PHE A 94 -10.23 -12.47 0.56
C PHE A 94 -9.11 -13.22 -0.18
N ALA A 95 -9.38 -14.47 -0.56
CA ALA A 95 -8.45 -15.28 -1.33
C ALA A 95 -8.91 -15.42 -2.78
N THR A 96 -7.93 -15.56 -3.66
CA THR A 96 -8.05 -15.89 -5.08
C THR A 96 -7.70 -17.36 -5.30
N GLN A 97 -7.97 -17.88 -6.50
CA GLN A 97 -7.55 -19.23 -6.89
C GLN A 97 -6.04 -19.48 -6.78
N TYR A 98 -5.22 -18.41 -6.78
CA TYR A 98 -3.76 -18.49 -6.80
C TYR A 98 -3.11 -18.44 -5.41
N ASN A 99 -3.79 -17.87 -4.41
CA ASN A 99 -3.24 -17.67 -3.06
C ASN A 99 -4.10 -18.28 -1.96
N LYS A 100 -5.14 -19.04 -2.32
CA LYS A 100 -5.98 -19.77 -1.37
C LYS A 100 -5.13 -20.65 -0.45
N LEU A 101 -5.41 -20.54 0.84
CA LEU A 101 -4.85 -21.34 1.92
C LEU A 101 -5.59 -22.68 2.05
N ILE A 102 -6.88 -22.68 1.71
CA ILE A 102 -7.74 -23.87 1.68
C ILE A 102 -8.68 -23.82 0.47
N ASN A 103 -9.22 -24.98 0.07
CA ASN A 103 -10.09 -25.06 -1.11
C ASN A 103 -11.45 -24.36 -0.95
N ASN A 104 -11.93 -24.18 0.29
CA ASN A 104 -13.15 -23.45 0.55
C ASN A 104 -12.84 -21.95 0.72
N TYR A 105 -12.69 -21.24 -0.39
CA TYR A 105 -12.30 -19.83 -0.38
C TYR A 105 -13.35 -18.92 -1.01
N VAL A 106 -13.31 -17.63 -0.63
CA VAL A 106 -14.12 -16.56 -1.21
C VAL A 106 -13.23 -15.46 -1.74
N THR A 107 -13.37 -15.21 -3.03
CA THR A 107 -12.81 -14.04 -3.68
C THR A 107 -13.75 -12.87 -3.46
N MET A 108 -13.20 -11.74 -3.04
CA MET A 108 -13.96 -10.49 -2.95
C MET A 108 -13.90 -9.80 -4.31
N ASP A 109 -15.06 -9.55 -4.91
CA ASP A 109 -15.15 -8.74 -6.12
C ASP A 109 -15.25 -7.25 -5.75
N LEU A 110 -14.84 -6.37 -6.67
CA LEU A 110 -15.02 -4.93 -6.56
C LEU A 110 -16.49 -4.54 -6.34
N ASN A 111 -17.41 -5.37 -6.84
CA ASN A 111 -18.85 -5.20 -6.67
C ASN A 111 -19.34 -5.47 -5.22
N ASP A 112 -18.58 -6.22 -4.42
CA ASP A 112 -18.93 -6.54 -3.03
C ASP A 112 -18.61 -5.40 -2.04
N LEU A 113 -17.87 -4.37 -2.49
CA LEU A 113 -17.39 -3.27 -1.66
C LEU A 113 -18.41 -2.15 -1.41
N GLY A 114 -19.61 -2.24 -1.97
CA GLY A 114 -20.73 -1.34 -1.64
C GLY A 114 -20.37 0.15 -1.76
N THR A 115 -19.76 0.55 -2.88
CA THR A 115 -19.50 1.97 -3.21
C THR A 115 -20.78 2.73 -3.48
#